data_AF-A0A3D1TVD4-F1
#
_entry.id   AF-A0A3D1TVD4-F1
#
_cell.length_a   1.000
_cell.length_b   1.000
_cell.length_c   1.000
_cell.angle_alpha   90.00
_cell.angle_beta   90.00
_cell.angle_gamma   90.00
#
_symmetry.space_group_name_H-M   'P 1'
#
loop_
_entity.id
_entity.type
_entity.pdbx_description
1 polymer ?
#
loop_
_entity_poly.entity_id
_entity_poly.type
_entity_poly.pdbx_seq_one_letter_code
_entity_poly.pdbx_strand_id
1 'polypeptide(L)'
;MTVSAERQIPGRADRIVTRYLELVDETLPGRIEALYLVGSVALDDYRDGCSDVDFVALVGSPLSSGEIDRMEVVHRGLLTEVGRPWLDGLYLTWSDLAQSPNEVQIAPHSLEGQFRRSRSFEANPVTWLTLRNHPLAVRGPVPRVWHDPDFLRIWTLDNLNSYWTE
;
A
#
# COMPACT_ATOMS: atom_id res chain seq x y z
N MET A 1 24.69 -19.04 6.66
CA MET A 1 23.84 -18.98 5.44
C MET A 1 22.45 -19.38 5.86
N THR A 2 21.62 -18.41 6.20
CA THR A 2 20.20 -18.68 6.47
C THR A 2 19.50 -18.54 5.14
N VAL A 3 18.96 -19.64 4.63
CA VAL A 3 18.06 -19.62 3.47
C VAL A 3 16.88 -18.77 3.91
N SER A 4 16.74 -17.56 3.36
CA SER A 4 15.50 -16.81 3.50
C SER A 4 14.44 -17.63 2.80
N ALA A 5 13.51 -18.22 3.56
CA ALA A 5 12.31 -18.77 2.97
C ALA A 5 11.67 -17.66 2.12
N GLU A 6 11.29 -17.98 0.88
CA GLU A 6 10.46 -17.09 0.09
C GLU A 6 9.20 -16.80 0.93
N ARG A 7 8.99 -15.53 1.28
CA ARG A 7 7.87 -15.11 2.12
C ARG A 7 6.60 -15.29 1.29
N GLN A 8 5.77 -16.27 1.66
CA GLN A 8 4.56 -16.63 0.92
C GLN A 8 3.40 -15.74 1.35
N ILE A 9 2.62 -15.24 0.38
CA ILE A 9 1.41 -14.47 0.65
C ILE A 9 0.32 -15.41 1.19
N PRO A 10 -0.33 -15.10 2.34
CA PRO A 10 -1.43 -15.90 2.85
C PRO A 10 -2.57 -16.04 1.83
N GLY A 11 -3.14 -17.23 1.70
CA GLY A 11 -4.03 -17.55 0.58
C GLY A 11 -5.27 -16.66 0.43
N ARG A 12 -5.79 -16.05 1.51
CA ARG A 12 -6.89 -15.08 1.40
C ARG A 12 -6.40 -13.72 0.88
N ALA A 13 -5.28 -13.23 1.39
CA ALA A 13 -4.65 -12.00 0.90
C ALA A 13 -4.25 -12.15 -0.58
N ASP A 14 -3.67 -13.29 -0.95
CA ASP A 14 -3.25 -13.60 -2.32
C ASP A 14 -4.43 -13.54 -3.31
N ARG A 15 -5.58 -14.13 -2.95
CA ARG A 15 -6.81 -14.06 -3.77
C ARG A 15 -7.32 -12.63 -3.96
N ILE A 16 -7.32 -11.83 -2.89
CA ILE A 16 -7.78 -10.43 -2.94
C ILE A 16 -6.89 -9.61 -3.87
N VAL A 17 -5.58 -9.73 -3.69
CA VAL A 17 -4.60 -8.97 -4.47
C VAL A 17 -4.61 -9.41 -5.92
N THR A 18 -4.71 -10.71 -6.18
CA THR A 18 -4.85 -11.24 -7.55
C THR A 18 -6.10 -10.67 -8.20
N ARG A 19 -7.25 -10.72 -7.52
CA ARG A 19 -8.50 -10.19 -8.08
C ARG A 19 -8.44 -8.68 -8.31
N TYR A 20 -7.81 -7.94 -7.40
CA TYR A 20 -7.57 -6.51 -7.58
C TYR A 20 -6.72 -6.23 -8.83
N LEU A 21 -5.63 -6.97 -9.03
CA LEU A 21 -4.76 -6.80 -10.19
C LEU A 21 -5.47 -7.13 -11.51
N GLU A 22 -6.33 -8.15 -11.55
CA GLU A 22 -7.18 -8.43 -12.71
C GLU A 22 -8.09 -7.24 -13.04
N LEU A 23 -8.84 -6.74 -12.04
CA LEU A 23 -9.77 -5.63 -12.22
C LEU A 23 -9.06 -4.33 -12.67
N VAL A 24 -7.91 -4.04 -12.06
CA VAL A 24 -7.15 -2.82 -12.40
C VAL A 24 -6.49 -2.93 -13.77
N ASP A 25 -6.00 -4.10 -14.17
CA ASP A 25 -5.40 -4.29 -15.49
C ASP A 25 -6.46 -4.28 -16.60
N GLU A 26 -7.68 -4.75 -16.34
CA GLU A 26 -8.81 -4.63 -17.26
C GLU A 26 -9.25 -3.17 -17.43
N THR A 27 -9.28 -2.40 -16.34
CA THR A 27 -9.81 -1.02 -16.34
C THR A 27 -8.77 0.03 -16.74
N LEU A 28 -7.53 -0.16 -16.31
CA LEU A 28 -6.39 0.75 -16.47
C LEU A 28 -5.12 -0.06 -16.85
N PRO A 29 -5.07 -0.64 -18.06
CA PRO A 29 -3.99 -1.53 -18.47
C PRO A 29 -2.61 -0.92 -18.27
N GLY A 30 -1.72 -1.63 -17.57
CA GLY A 30 -0.33 -1.22 -17.35
C GLY A 30 -0.16 -0.04 -16.41
N ARG A 31 -1.22 0.43 -15.73
CA ARG A 31 -1.13 1.61 -14.88
C ARG A 31 -0.39 1.36 -13.58
N ILE A 32 -0.52 0.15 -13.03
CA ILE A 32 0.20 -0.30 -11.84
C ILE A 32 1.49 -0.98 -12.28
N GLU A 33 2.59 -0.24 -12.16
CA GLU A 33 3.93 -0.71 -12.54
C GLU A 33 4.55 -1.63 -11.47
N ALA A 34 4.22 -1.38 -10.21
CA ALA A 34 4.58 -2.25 -9.10
C ALA A 34 3.50 -2.27 -8.01
N LEU A 35 3.42 -3.39 -7.28
CA LEU A 35 2.55 -3.54 -6.13
C LEU A 35 3.28 -4.34 -5.06
N TYR A 36 3.37 -3.77 -3.88
CA TYR A 36 3.99 -4.37 -2.71
C TYR A 36 2.96 -4.51 -1.61
N LEU A 37 2.99 -5.62 -0.90
CA LEU A 37 2.26 -5.76 0.34
C LEU A 37 3.08 -5.16 1.48
N VAL A 38 2.38 -4.51 2.41
CA VAL A 38 2.93 -3.94 3.64
C VAL A 38 2.14 -4.47 4.84
N GLY A 39 2.29 -3.83 6.00
CA GLY A 39 1.52 -4.19 7.20
C GLY A 39 1.70 -5.65 7.61
N SER A 40 0.62 -6.22 8.16
CA SER A 40 0.65 -7.55 8.77
C SER A 40 1.10 -8.67 7.79
N VAL A 41 0.77 -8.55 6.50
CA VAL A 41 1.20 -9.52 5.49
C VAL A 41 2.71 -9.45 5.26
N ALA A 42 3.26 -8.25 5.09
CA ALA A 42 4.70 -8.08 4.92
C ALA A 42 5.48 -8.43 6.17
N LEU A 43 4.90 -8.27 7.36
CA LEU A 43 5.53 -8.53 8.66
C LEU A 43 5.39 -9.98 9.14
N ASP A 44 4.70 -10.86 8.40
CA ASP A 44 4.42 -12.25 8.79
C ASP A 44 3.59 -12.35 10.09
N ASP A 45 2.63 -11.44 10.24
CA ASP A 45 1.68 -11.37 11.36
C ASP A 45 0.23 -11.26 10.86
N TYR A 46 -0.03 -11.70 9.64
CA TYR A 46 -1.37 -11.70 9.05
C TYR A 46 -2.26 -12.75 9.73
N ARG A 47 -3.46 -12.32 10.14
CA ARG A 47 -4.45 -13.17 10.80
C ARG A 47 -5.73 -13.22 9.98
N ASP A 48 -6.04 -14.38 9.41
CA ASP A 48 -7.25 -14.56 8.61
C ASP A 48 -8.51 -14.18 9.41
N GLY A 49 -9.38 -13.38 8.79
CA GLY A 49 -10.59 -12.86 9.40
C GLY A 49 -10.40 -11.69 10.36
N CYS A 50 -9.17 -11.29 10.68
CA CYS A 50 -8.87 -10.16 11.57
C CYS A 50 -8.06 -9.05 10.89
N SER A 51 -7.06 -9.42 10.10
CA SER A 51 -6.18 -8.48 9.42
C SER A 51 -6.76 -8.04 8.08
N ASP A 52 -6.64 -6.74 7.80
CA ASP A 52 -6.77 -6.22 6.45
C ASP A 52 -5.53 -6.54 5.59
N VAL A 53 -5.60 -6.26 4.30
CA VAL A 53 -4.52 -6.46 3.34
C VAL A 53 -3.99 -5.10 2.92
N ASP A 54 -2.81 -4.75 3.42
CA ASP A 54 -2.20 -3.45 3.18
C ASP A 54 -1.27 -3.47 1.96
N PHE A 55 -1.32 -2.43 1.12
CA PHE A 55 -0.47 -2.33 -0.07
C PHE A 55 0.13 -0.94 -0.30
N VAL A 56 1.21 -0.91 -1.08
CA VAL A 56 1.70 0.29 -1.77
C VAL A 56 1.82 -0.04 -3.26
N ALA A 57 1.11 0.72 -4.09
CA ALA A 57 1.12 0.57 -5.54
C ALA A 57 1.88 1.73 -6.18
N LEU A 58 2.76 1.41 -7.13
CA LEU A 58 3.52 2.41 -7.87
C LEU A 58 2.95 2.62 -9.27
N VAL A 59 2.80 3.90 -9.60
CA VAL A 59 2.35 4.41 -10.89
C VAL A 59 3.48 5.23 -11.52
N GLY A 60 3.66 5.16 -12.84
CA GLY A 60 4.76 5.87 -13.51
C GLY A 60 4.67 7.40 -13.46
N SER A 61 3.50 7.93 -13.14
CA SER A 61 3.18 9.36 -13.06
C SER A 61 1.94 9.55 -12.17
N PRO A 62 1.65 10.76 -11.67
CA PRO A 62 0.43 11.00 -10.89
C PRO A 62 -0.84 10.62 -11.67
N LEU A 63 -1.82 10.04 -10.98
CA LEU A 63 -3.10 9.69 -11.59
C LEU A 63 -3.87 10.96 -11.97
N SER A 64 -4.36 11.02 -13.21
CA SER A 64 -5.31 12.03 -13.65
C SER A 64 -6.68 11.85 -12.99
N SER A 65 -7.52 12.87 -13.02
CA SER A 65 -8.88 12.80 -12.47
C SER A 65 -9.70 11.65 -13.05
N GLY A 66 -9.63 11.42 -14.37
CA GLY A 66 -10.33 10.30 -15.01
C GLY A 66 -9.80 8.92 -14.62
N GLU A 67 -8.50 8.80 -14.30
CA GLU A 67 -7.93 7.55 -13.78
C GLU A 67 -8.30 7.34 -12.31
N ILE A 68 -8.35 8.40 -11.51
CA ILE A 68 -8.86 8.38 -10.13
C ILE A 68 -10.30 7.88 -10.11
N ASP A 69 -11.17 8.40 -10.98
CA ASP A 69 -12.57 7.97 -11.05
C ASP A 69 -12.68 6.49 -11.44
N ARG A 70 -11.85 6.02 -12.36
CA ARG A 70 -11.78 4.59 -12.73
C ARG A 70 -11.25 3.72 -11.60
N MET A 71 -10.25 4.17 -10.85
CA MET A 71 -9.72 3.46 -9.68
C MET A 71 -10.78 3.35 -8.58
N GLU A 72 -11.63 4.36 -8.40
CA GLU A 72 -12.79 4.29 -7.51
C GLU A 72 -13.77 3.19 -7.95
N VAL A 73 -14.02 3.03 -9.25
CA VAL A 73 -14.83 1.93 -9.78
C VAL A 73 -14.20 0.57 -9.48
N VAL A 74 -12.88 0.43 -9.67
CA VAL A 74 -12.14 -0.81 -9.38
C VAL A 74 -12.29 -1.21 -7.92
N HIS A 75 -12.03 -0.30 -6.98
CA HIS A 75 -12.16 -0.57 -5.54
C HIS A 75 -13.59 -0.89 -5.13
N ARG A 76 -14.58 -0.17 -5.67
CA ARG A 76 -15.99 -0.47 -5.42
C ARG A 76 -16.38 -1.86 -5.95
N GLY A 77 -15.87 -2.24 -7.12
CA GLY A 77 -16.05 -3.59 -7.69
C GLY A 77 -15.47 -4.65 -6.77
N LEU A 78 -14.21 -4.48 -6.36
CA LEU A 78 -13.53 -5.38 -5.43
C LEU A 78 -14.28 -5.52 -4.09
N LEU A 79 -14.71 -4.39 -3.50
CA LEU A 79 -15.49 -4.38 -2.27
C LEU A 79 -16.82 -5.12 -2.42
N THR A 80 -17.47 -4.99 -3.58
CA THR A 80 -18.75 -5.66 -3.86
C THR A 80 -18.56 -7.17 -4.07
N GLU A 81 -17.51 -7.57 -4.78
CA GLU A 81 -17.24 -8.97 -5.12
C GLU A 81 -16.65 -9.77 -3.95
N VAL A 82 -15.74 -9.17 -3.19
CA VAL A 82 -14.93 -9.87 -2.19
C VAL A 82 -15.29 -9.47 -0.76
N GLY A 83 -15.67 -8.22 -0.53
CA GLY A 83 -15.96 -7.71 0.81
C GLY A 83 -14.71 -7.67 1.69
N ARG A 84 -14.80 -8.22 2.91
CA ARG A 84 -13.68 -8.27 3.86
C ARG A 84 -12.78 -9.49 3.64
N PRO A 85 -11.49 -9.43 4.04
CA PRO A 85 -10.78 -8.25 4.56
C PRO A 85 -10.57 -7.19 3.48
N TRP A 86 -10.41 -5.94 3.91
CA TRP A 86 -10.25 -4.82 2.99
C TRP A 86 -8.87 -4.86 2.34
N LEU A 87 -8.79 -4.33 1.11
CA LEU A 87 -7.52 -4.04 0.44
C LEU A 87 -7.27 -2.54 0.57
N ASP A 88 -6.40 -2.16 1.49
CA ASP A 88 -6.14 -0.77 1.85
C ASP A 88 -4.69 -0.40 1.57
N GLY A 89 -4.45 0.86 1.25
CA GLY A 89 -3.13 1.23 0.75
C GLY A 89 -3.16 2.43 -0.17
N LEU A 90 -2.00 2.79 -0.68
CA LEU A 90 -1.79 4.07 -1.34
C LEU A 90 -1.07 3.94 -2.68
N TYR A 91 -1.37 4.89 -3.56
CA TYR A 91 -0.82 5.01 -4.90
C TYR A 91 0.22 6.13 -4.91
N LEU A 92 1.44 5.80 -5.31
CA LEU A 92 2.58 6.71 -5.35
C LEU A 92 3.30 6.64 -6.68
N THR A 93 4.04 7.69 -7.01
CA THR A 93 5.08 7.60 -8.02
C THR A 93 6.35 6.99 -7.44
N TRP A 94 7.25 6.54 -8.32
CA TRP A 94 8.61 6.15 -7.93
C TRP A 94 9.36 7.30 -7.22
N SER A 95 9.15 8.55 -7.65
CA SER A 95 9.74 9.73 -7.00
C SER A 95 9.19 9.94 -5.59
N ASP A 96 7.88 9.74 -5.38
CA ASP A 96 7.28 9.87 -4.06
C ASP A 96 7.87 8.86 -3.06
N LEU A 97 8.11 7.62 -3.51
CA LEU A 97 8.72 6.59 -2.65
C LEU A 97 10.21 6.85 -2.37
N ALA A 98 10.91 7.53 -3.29
CA ALA A 98 12.33 7.88 -3.18
C ALA A 98 12.60 9.17 -2.38
N GLN A 99 11.55 9.88 -1.95
CA GLN A 99 11.64 11.10 -1.12
C GLN A 99 10.97 10.89 0.25
N SER A 100 11.10 11.90 1.12
CA SER A 100 10.45 11.89 2.43
C SER A 100 8.93 11.80 2.30
N PRO A 101 8.24 11.00 3.12
CA PRO A 101 6.78 10.91 3.11
C PRO A 101 6.08 12.24 3.42
N ASN A 102 6.78 13.21 4.03
CA ASN A 102 6.25 14.58 4.23
C ASN A 102 6.16 15.40 2.95
N GLU A 103 6.98 15.07 1.95
CA GLU A 103 6.99 15.78 0.66
C GLU A 103 5.89 15.25 -0.28
N VAL A 104 5.28 14.10 0.05
CA VAL A 104 4.18 13.51 -0.74
C VAL A 104 2.91 14.34 -0.56
N GLN A 105 2.60 15.15 -1.58
CA GLN A 105 1.46 16.08 -1.56
C GLN A 105 0.13 15.39 -1.83
N ILE A 106 0.09 14.46 -2.79
CA ILE A 106 -1.12 13.74 -3.21
C ILE A 106 -0.80 12.25 -3.24
N ALA A 107 -1.56 11.49 -2.47
CA ALA A 107 -1.46 10.03 -2.41
C ALA A 107 -2.87 9.46 -2.34
N PRO A 108 -3.55 9.27 -3.49
CA PRO A 108 -4.82 8.59 -3.53
C PRO A 108 -4.67 7.24 -2.84
N HIS A 109 -5.70 6.78 -2.14
CA HIS A 109 -5.59 5.60 -1.30
C HIS A 109 -6.92 4.90 -1.14
N SER A 110 -6.89 3.61 -0.79
CA SER A 110 -8.03 2.89 -0.24
C SER A 110 -7.92 2.86 1.28
N LEU A 111 -9.04 3.11 1.96
CA LEU A 111 -9.20 2.94 3.39
C LEU A 111 -10.59 2.37 3.67
N GLU A 112 -10.64 1.25 4.39
CA GLU A 112 -11.82 0.42 4.62
C GLU A 112 -12.48 -0.03 3.30
N GLY A 113 -11.65 -0.33 2.30
CA GLY A 113 -12.06 -0.72 0.96
C GLY A 113 -12.66 0.41 0.11
N GLN A 114 -12.64 1.65 0.62
CA GLN A 114 -13.17 2.82 -0.09
C GLN A 114 -12.02 3.67 -0.63
N PHE A 115 -12.08 3.97 -1.92
CA PHE A 115 -11.09 4.80 -2.58
C PHE A 115 -11.28 6.29 -2.26
N ARG A 116 -10.19 6.95 -1.89
CA ARG A 116 -10.13 8.33 -1.45
C ARG A 116 -9.10 9.09 -2.30
N ARG A 117 -9.46 10.31 -2.68
CA ARG A 117 -8.66 11.19 -3.55
C ARG A 117 -7.60 12.00 -2.80
N SER A 118 -7.76 12.15 -1.49
CA SER A 118 -6.90 12.97 -0.63
C SER A 118 -5.59 12.26 -0.27
N ARG A 119 -4.65 13.01 0.35
CA ARG A 119 -3.46 12.43 0.99
C ARG A 119 -3.87 11.37 2.02
N SER A 120 -3.12 10.27 2.05
CA SER A 120 -3.27 9.20 3.04
C SER A 120 -2.43 9.48 4.29
N PHE A 121 -2.96 9.12 5.46
CA PHE A 121 -2.16 9.01 6.68
C PHE A 121 -1.07 7.92 6.56
N GLU A 122 -1.31 6.91 5.72
CA GLU A 122 -0.37 5.81 5.46
C GLU A 122 0.87 6.25 4.66
N ALA A 123 0.87 7.47 4.11
CA ALA A 123 2.06 8.11 3.56
C ALA A 123 2.96 8.64 4.69
N ASN A 124 3.59 7.70 5.41
CA ASN A 124 4.33 7.96 6.64
C ASN A 124 5.65 7.14 6.70
N PRO A 125 6.58 7.45 7.63
CA PRO A 125 7.89 6.78 7.65
C PRO A 125 7.84 5.32 8.11
N VAL A 126 6.77 4.86 8.76
CA VAL A 126 6.61 3.45 9.16
C VAL A 126 6.31 2.58 7.94
N THR A 127 5.44 3.04 7.04
CA THR A 127 5.18 2.37 5.76
C THR A 127 6.46 2.27 4.92
N TRP A 128 7.25 3.35 4.85
CA TRP A 128 8.54 3.36 4.13
C TRP A 128 9.53 2.39 4.76
N LEU A 129 9.65 2.37 6.09
CA LEU A 129 10.51 1.43 6.80
C LEU A 129 10.09 -0.03 6.52
N THR A 130 8.79 -0.30 6.52
CA THR A 130 8.25 -1.65 6.27
C THR A 130 8.60 -2.12 4.86
N LEU A 131 8.36 -1.29 3.84
CA LEU A 131 8.75 -1.60 2.46
C LEU A 131 10.26 -1.82 2.31
N ARG A 132 11.07 -1.01 3.00
CA ARG A 132 12.53 -1.09 2.93
C ARG A 132 13.06 -2.39 3.54
N ASN A 133 12.54 -2.79 4.70
CA ASN A 133 13.09 -3.90 5.48
C ASN A 133 12.40 -5.24 5.19
N HIS A 134 11.14 -5.19 4.74
CA HIS A 134 10.31 -6.35 4.44
C HIS A 134 9.63 -6.21 3.07
N PRO A 135 10.39 -6.03 1.98
CA PRO A 135 9.79 -5.89 0.66
C PRO A 135 9.09 -7.20 0.28
N LEU A 136 7.76 -7.15 0.15
CA LEU A 136 6.95 -8.26 -0.35
C LEU A 136 6.30 -7.84 -1.67
N ALA A 137 7.04 -8.02 -2.76
CA ALA A 137 6.59 -7.65 -4.10
C ALA A 137 5.62 -8.70 -4.66
N VAL A 138 4.43 -8.25 -5.05
CA VAL A 138 3.49 -9.02 -5.88
C VAL A 138 3.76 -8.75 -7.36
N ARG A 139 4.08 -7.49 -7.68
CA ARG A 139 4.46 -7.04 -9.03
C ARG A 139 5.59 -6.02 -8.91
N GLY A 140 6.54 -6.08 -9.85
CA GLY A 140 7.61 -5.10 -9.98
C GLY A 140 8.90 -5.46 -9.26
N PRO A 141 9.96 -4.65 -9.45
CA PRO A 141 11.28 -4.88 -8.86
C PRO A 141 11.31 -4.53 -7.36
N VAL A 142 12.40 -4.82 -6.66
CA VAL A 142 12.61 -4.29 -5.30
C VAL A 142 12.69 -2.76 -5.37
N PRO A 143 11.92 -2.00 -4.57
CA PRO A 143 11.88 -0.55 -4.68
C PRO A 143 13.08 0.11 -3.98
N ARG A 144 13.50 1.26 -4.50
CA ARG A 144 14.32 2.21 -3.73
C ARG A 144 13.40 3.04 -2.85
N VAL A 145 13.59 2.96 -1.54
CA VAL A 145 12.75 3.64 -0.55
C VAL A 145 13.59 4.65 0.23
N TRP A 146 13.07 5.86 0.40
CA TRP A 146 13.68 6.86 1.27
C TRP A 146 13.71 6.39 2.73
N HIS A 147 14.72 6.81 3.48
CA HIS A 147 14.86 6.42 4.88
C HIS A 147 15.71 7.42 5.67
N ASP A 148 15.19 7.85 6.80
CA ASP A 148 15.86 8.69 7.80
C ASP A 148 15.45 8.21 9.21
N PRO A 149 16.38 7.60 9.97
CA PRO A 149 16.10 7.10 11.32
C PRO A 149 15.66 8.17 12.32
N ASP A 150 16.23 9.38 12.23
CA ASP A 150 15.93 10.46 13.18
C ASP A 150 14.53 11.01 12.91
N PHE A 151 14.19 11.19 11.63
CA PHE A 151 12.84 11.53 11.22
C PHE A 151 11.81 10.49 11.66
N LEU A 152 12.08 9.20 11.44
CA LEU A 152 11.21 8.11 11.89
C LEU A 152 11.00 8.18 13.41
N ARG A 153 12.08 8.33 14.19
CA ARG A 153 12.01 8.40 15.65
C ARG A 153 11.12 9.56 16.12
N ILE A 154 11.32 10.76 15.57
CA ILE A 154 10.53 11.94 15.92
C ILE A 154 9.06 11.70 15.58
N TRP A 155 8.77 11.27 14.34
CA TRP A 155 7.41 11.02 13.90
C TRP A 155 6.69 9.97 14.76
N THR A 156 7.35 8.87 15.10
CA THR A 156 6.77 7.82 15.96
C THR A 156 6.47 8.34 17.37
N LEU A 157 7.37 9.13 17.96
CA LEU A 157 7.12 9.75 19.27
C LEU A 157 5.93 10.71 19.23
N ASP A 158 5.84 11.54 18.19
CA ASP A 158 4.72 12.47 18.02
C ASP A 158 3.40 11.72 17.81
N ASN A 159 3.42 10.66 17.00
CA ASN A 159 2.25 9.82 16.76
C ASN A 159 1.77 9.12 18.03
N LEU A 160 2.68 8.56 18.84
CA LEU A 160 2.34 7.94 20.13
C LEU A 160 1.66 8.92 21.10
N ASN A 161 2.07 10.19 21.06
CA ASN A 161 1.53 11.21 21.96
C ASN A 161 0.24 11.88 21.46
N SER A 162 -0.16 11.67 20.20
CA SER A 162 -1.27 12.42 19.58
C SER A 162 -2.36 11.55 18.96
N TYR A 163 -2.07 10.30 18.57
CA TYR A 163 -3.04 9.49 17.82
C TYR A 163 -4.26 9.08 18.64
N TRP A 164 -4.10 8.86 19.95
CA TRP A 164 -5.13 8.36 20.86
C TRP A 164 -5.74 9.45 21.76
N THR A 165 -5.47 10.72 21.49
CA THR A 165 -5.91 11.81 22.37
C THR A 165 -7.37 12.22 22.19
N GLU A 166 -8.12 11.54 21.31
CA GLU A 166 -9.56 11.72 21.09
C GLU A 166 -10.32 10.39 21.27
#